data_AF-A0AA35TN48-F1
#
_entry.id   AF-A0AA35TN48-F1
#
_cell.length_a   1.000
_cell.length_b   1.000
_cell.length_c   1.000
_cell.angle_alpha   90.00
_cell.angle_beta   90.00
_cell.angle_gamma   90.00
#
_symmetry.space_group_name_H-M   'P 1'
#
loop_
_entity.id
_entity.type
_entity.pdbx_description
1 polymer ?
#
loop_
_entity_poly.entity_id
_entity_poly.type
_entity_poly.pdbx_seq_one_letter_code
_entity_poly.pdbx_strand_id
1 'polypeptide(L)'
;MILTDAGFKTALDGRVAGLVTRNDGECHLQMNKEGFYEYFISPEQDFPSIYQVREKLIENDIITIFAVQEDVVRDRTSTKNDVYRELAGEIGSSRAFVQTIAEDSADIVSVIRMAYESVTRDIVVDSVSGLTIGIAPVLNCNLTSDGRGCANVAIEDLVIFNVTVTMDQCLKDMQTRLLPLPGFGNVELTLVPICECNCSSQITANHTSCNGTGSLVCGICDCSG
;
A
#
# COMPACT_ATOMS: atom_id res chain seq x y z
N MET A 1 -13.21 5.53 -9.28
CA MET A 1 -14.08 4.38 -9.57
C MET A 1 -13.84 3.95 -11.01
N ILE A 2 -13.74 2.65 -11.26
CA ILE A 2 -13.54 2.06 -12.59
C ILE A 2 -14.73 1.17 -12.87
N LEU A 3 -15.43 1.42 -13.98
CA LEU A 3 -16.56 0.61 -14.44
C LEU A 3 -16.08 -0.28 -15.59
N THR A 4 -16.33 -1.58 -15.51
CA THR A 4 -15.89 -2.51 -16.55
C THR A 4 -16.73 -3.78 -16.60
N ASP A 5 -16.93 -4.28 -17.81
CA ASP A 5 -17.51 -5.59 -18.10
C ASP A 5 -16.44 -6.59 -18.59
N ALA A 6 -15.17 -6.19 -18.63
CA ALA A 6 -14.07 -6.95 -19.23
C ALA A 6 -12.88 -7.12 -18.29
N GLY A 7 -11.95 -8.00 -18.68
CA GLY A 7 -10.63 -8.10 -18.04
C GLY A 7 -9.75 -6.89 -18.31
N PHE A 8 -8.60 -6.84 -17.65
CA PHE A 8 -7.60 -5.78 -17.82
C PHE A 8 -6.32 -6.32 -18.47
N LYS A 9 -5.43 -5.41 -18.87
CA LYS A 9 -4.07 -5.70 -19.33
C LYS A 9 -3.06 -5.24 -18.31
N THR A 10 -1.96 -5.97 -18.19
CA THR A 10 -0.86 -5.65 -17.27
C THR A 10 0.46 -5.57 -18.03
N ALA A 11 1.52 -5.12 -17.36
CA ALA A 11 2.86 -5.09 -17.92
C ALA A 11 3.20 -6.41 -18.63
N LEU A 12 3.91 -6.29 -19.76
CA LEU A 12 4.27 -7.31 -20.74
C LEU A 12 3.16 -7.71 -21.73
N ASP A 13 1.89 -7.35 -21.50
CA ASP A 13 0.82 -7.63 -22.46
C ASP A 13 0.98 -6.80 -23.74
N GLY A 14 1.50 -5.58 -23.66
CA GLY A 14 1.72 -4.69 -24.81
C GLY A 14 2.76 -5.20 -25.80
N ARG A 15 3.56 -6.20 -25.42
CA ARG A 15 4.51 -6.87 -26.30
C ARG A 15 3.87 -7.41 -27.57
N VAL A 16 2.60 -7.85 -27.51
CA VAL A 16 1.87 -8.34 -28.71
C VAL A 16 1.62 -7.23 -29.74
N ALA A 17 1.60 -5.97 -29.30
CA ALA A 17 1.46 -4.78 -30.12
C ALA A 17 2.81 -4.09 -30.41
N GLY A 18 3.94 -4.71 -30.03
CA GLY A 18 5.28 -4.13 -30.18
C GLY A 18 5.69 -3.12 -29.10
N LEU A 19 4.87 -2.95 -28.07
CA LEU A 19 5.17 -2.08 -26.93
C LEU A 19 6.13 -2.81 -25.99
N VAL A 20 7.40 -2.40 -25.98
CA VAL A 20 8.45 -2.99 -25.14
C VAL A 20 9.00 -2.01 -24.10
N THR A 21 8.66 -0.73 -24.23
CA THR A 21 9.03 0.32 -23.28
C THR A 21 8.15 0.20 -22.04
N ARG A 22 8.75 0.13 -20.86
CA ARG A 22 7.99 0.09 -19.60
C ARG A 22 7.23 1.40 -19.40
N ASN A 23 6.05 1.32 -18.78
CA ASN A 23 5.35 2.47 -18.24
C ASN A 23 6.24 3.21 -17.22
N ASP A 24 6.37 4.53 -17.33
CA ASP A 24 7.22 5.33 -16.42
C ASP A 24 6.50 5.80 -15.14
N GLY A 25 5.17 5.68 -15.08
CA GLY A 25 4.38 6.13 -13.94
C GLY A 25 4.18 7.65 -13.86
N GLU A 26 4.45 8.37 -14.95
CA GLU A 26 4.33 9.83 -15.04
C GLU A 26 3.07 10.28 -15.80
N CYS A 27 2.71 11.56 -15.64
CA CYS A 27 1.55 12.14 -16.32
C CYS A 27 1.88 12.50 -17.77
N HIS A 28 1.20 11.84 -18.71
CA HIS A 28 1.32 12.08 -20.16
C HIS A 28 -0.01 12.51 -20.79
N LEU A 29 -0.78 13.35 -20.11
CA LEU A 29 -2.00 13.94 -20.66
C LEU A 29 -1.67 15.22 -21.45
N GLN A 30 -2.04 15.26 -22.72
CA GLN A 30 -1.90 16.45 -23.56
C GLN A 30 -3.23 16.79 -24.24
N MET A 31 -3.49 18.08 -24.40
CA MET A 31 -4.69 18.54 -25.13
C MET A 31 -4.49 18.33 -26.63
N ASN A 32 -5.37 17.55 -27.24
CA ASN A 32 -5.39 17.32 -28.66
C ASN A 32 -5.97 18.53 -29.42
N LYS A 33 -5.96 18.46 -30.75
CA LYS A 33 -6.44 19.55 -31.62
C LYS A 33 -7.94 19.85 -31.49
N GLU A 34 -8.70 18.91 -30.95
CA GLU A 34 -10.15 19.00 -30.74
C GLU A 34 -10.50 19.55 -29.34
N GLY A 35 -9.49 19.83 -28.51
CA GLY A 35 -9.65 20.39 -27.17
C GLY A 35 -9.87 19.34 -26.07
N PHE A 36 -9.65 18.05 -26.35
CA PHE A 36 -9.75 16.97 -25.37
C PHE A 36 -8.37 16.55 -24.87
N TYR A 37 -8.26 16.19 -23.59
CA TYR A 37 -7.04 15.58 -23.06
C TYR A 37 -6.95 14.13 -23.52
N GLU A 38 -5.83 13.79 -24.15
CA GLU A 38 -5.49 12.44 -24.60
C GLU A 38 -4.20 11.96 -23.93
N TYR A 39 -4.15 10.67 -23.60
CA TYR A 39 -2.95 10.01 -23.12
C TYR A 39 -2.06 9.64 -24.31
N PHE A 40 -1.18 10.55 -24.72
CA PHE A 40 -0.48 10.47 -26.01
C PHE A 40 0.62 9.40 -26.06
N ILE A 41 1.11 8.93 -24.92
CA ILE A 41 2.21 7.95 -24.83
C ILE A 41 1.73 6.49 -24.94
N SER A 42 0.41 6.26 -25.09
CA SER A 42 -0.17 4.91 -25.25
C SER A 42 0.43 4.06 -26.38
N PRO A 43 0.91 4.60 -27.53
CA PRO A 43 1.52 3.78 -28.57
C PRO A 43 3.03 3.56 -28.36
N GLU A 44 3.62 4.10 -27.29
CA GLU A 44 5.06 4.01 -27.02
C GLU A 44 5.38 3.18 -25.78
N GLN A 45 4.53 3.24 -24.75
CA GLN A 45 4.71 2.54 -23.48
C GLN A 45 3.72 1.39 -23.31
N ASP A 46 4.21 0.31 -22.72
CA ASP A 46 3.44 -0.84 -22.27
C ASP A 46 2.52 -0.47 -21.08
N PHE A 47 1.60 -1.37 -20.75
CA PHE A 47 0.71 -1.23 -19.60
C PHE A 47 1.51 -1.18 -18.29
N PRO A 48 1.01 -0.46 -17.26
CA PRO A 48 1.64 -0.47 -15.95
C PRO A 48 1.53 -1.84 -15.29
N SER A 49 2.52 -2.18 -14.46
CA SER A 49 2.43 -3.33 -13.55
C SER A 49 1.48 -3.03 -12.38
N ILE A 50 0.93 -4.08 -11.76
CA ILE A 50 0.07 -3.95 -10.56
C ILE A 50 0.81 -3.20 -9.43
N TYR A 51 2.10 -3.46 -9.25
CA TYR A 51 2.93 -2.79 -8.26
C TYR A 51 3.06 -1.28 -8.52
N GLN A 52 3.30 -0.86 -9.78
CA GLN A 52 3.35 0.56 -10.13
C GLN A 52 2.01 1.27 -9.87
N VAL A 53 0.89 0.60 -10.19
CA VAL A 53 -0.44 1.13 -9.88
C VAL A 53 -0.61 1.29 -8.37
N ARG A 54 -0.25 0.27 -7.59
CA ARG A 54 -0.30 0.32 -6.12
C ARG A 54 0.53 1.47 -5.55
N GLU A 55 1.77 1.64 -5.99
CA GLU A 55 2.63 2.73 -5.51
C GLU A 55 2.00 4.10 -5.78
N LYS A 56 1.52 4.34 -7.01
CA LYS A 56 0.88 5.62 -7.35
C LYS A 56 -0.43 5.86 -6.61
N LEU A 57 -1.20 4.81 -6.33
CA LEU A 57 -2.41 4.91 -5.48
C LEU A 57 -2.07 5.27 -4.03
N ILE A 58 -0.99 4.71 -3.47
CA ILE A 58 -0.52 5.04 -2.11
C ILE A 58 0.02 6.48 -2.08
N GLU A 59 0.89 6.84 -3.03
CA GLU A 59 1.51 8.17 -3.12
C GLU A 59 0.49 9.30 -3.20
N ASN A 60 -0.62 9.09 -3.92
CA ASN A 60 -1.66 10.10 -4.15
C ASN A 60 -2.88 9.93 -3.24
N ASP A 61 -2.82 9.02 -2.26
CA ASP A 61 -3.91 8.65 -1.35
C ASP A 61 -5.26 8.38 -2.05
N ILE A 62 -5.20 7.61 -3.14
CA ILE A 62 -6.38 7.25 -3.93
C ILE A 62 -6.89 5.87 -3.50
N ILE A 63 -8.20 5.80 -3.27
CA ILE A 63 -8.93 4.54 -3.07
C ILE A 63 -9.70 4.21 -4.34
N THR A 64 -9.49 3.02 -4.87
CA THR A 64 -10.09 2.55 -6.11
C THR A 64 -11.27 1.61 -5.84
N ILE A 65 -12.35 1.83 -6.57
CA ILE A 65 -13.54 0.97 -6.55
C ILE A 65 -13.67 0.39 -7.96
N PHE A 66 -13.59 -0.92 -8.08
CA PHE A 66 -13.88 -1.68 -9.29
C PHE A 66 -15.36 -2.07 -9.29
N ALA A 67 -16.13 -1.46 -10.16
CA ALA A 67 -17.51 -1.81 -10.43
C ALA A 67 -17.54 -2.75 -11.64
N VAL A 68 -17.66 -4.04 -11.35
CA VAL A 68 -17.51 -5.11 -12.35
C VAL A 68 -18.87 -5.69 -12.68
N GLN A 69 -19.21 -5.71 -13.97
CA GLN A 69 -20.47 -6.30 -14.42
C GLN A 69 -20.50 -7.79 -14.13
N GLU A 70 -21.62 -8.26 -13.58
CA GLU A 70 -21.82 -9.68 -13.35
C GLU A 70 -21.75 -10.43 -14.68
N ASP A 71 -20.84 -11.40 -14.76
CA ASP A 71 -20.74 -12.28 -15.92
C ASP A 71 -21.34 -13.62 -15.53
N VAL A 72 -22.50 -13.95 -16.08
CA VAL A 72 -23.13 -15.27 -15.94
C VAL A 72 -22.35 -16.25 -16.82
N VAL A 73 -21.11 -16.54 -16.42
CA VAL A 73 -20.28 -17.53 -17.11
C VAL A 73 -20.91 -18.89 -16.84
N ARG A 74 -21.53 -19.46 -17.89
CA ARG A 74 -22.22 -20.76 -17.86
C ARG A 74 -21.30 -21.96 -17.60
N ASP A 75 -19.99 -21.74 -17.49
CA ASP A 75 -19.01 -22.77 -17.22
C ASP A 75 -18.13 -22.37 -16.02
N ARG A 76 -18.10 -23.25 -15.02
CA ARG A 76 -17.61 -22.96 -13.67
C ARG A 76 -16.08 -22.93 -13.64
N THR A 77 -15.50 -21.93 -12.97
CA THR A 77 -14.58 -22.08 -11.81
C THR A 77 -14.21 -20.71 -11.22
N SER A 78 -14.16 -19.64 -12.03
CA SER A 78 -13.82 -18.28 -11.58
C SER A 78 -14.65 -17.24 -12.32
N THR A 79 -15.21 -16.27 -11.59
CA THR A 79 -15.94 -15.12 -12.15
C THR A 79 -14.99 -13.95 -12.42
N LYS A 80 -15.40 -12.99 -13.27
CA LYS A 80 -14.65 -11.72 -13.44
C LYS A 80 -14.44 -11.01 -12.10
N ASN A 81 -15.45 -11.03 -11.22
CA ASN A 81 -15.34 -10.50 -9.88
C ASN A 81 -14.18 -11.13 -9.09
N ASP A 82 -13.93 -12.43 -9.24
CA ASP A 82 -12.84 -13.10 -8.52
C ASP A 82 -11.46 -12.60 -8.97
N VAL A 83 -11.28 -12.37 -10.27
CA VAL A 83 -10.04 -11.80 -10.82
C VAL A 83 -9.82 -10.38 -10.29
N TYR A 84 -10.87 -9.56 -10.24
CA TYR A 84 -10.76 -8.22 -9.67
C TYR A 84 -10.59 -8.22 -8.16
N ARG A 85 -11.12 -9.22 -7.43
CA ARG A 85 -10.87 -9.38 -5.98
C ARG A 85 -9.41 -9.73 -5.71
N GLU A 86 -8.81 -10.58 -6.54
CA GLU A 86 -7.39 -10.90 -6.46
C GLU A 86 -6.54 -9.66 -6.76
N LEU A 87 -6.85 -8.92 -7.84
CA LEU A 87 -6.20 -7.63 -8.14
C LEU A 87 -6.33 -6.64 -6.98
N ALA A 88 -7.52 -6.54 -6.37
CA ALA A 88 -7.74 -5.68 -5.22
C ALA A 88 -6.89 -6.10 -4.01
N GLY A 89 -6.70 -7.40 -3.79
CA GLY A 89 -5.77 -7.93 -2.79
C GLY A 89 -4.33 -7.51 -3.04
N GLU A 90 -3.86 -7.57 -4.28
CA GLU A 90 -2.50 -7.17 -4.67
C GLU A 90 -2.26 -5.66 -4.56
N ILE A 91 -3.27 -4.83 -4.91
CA ILE A 91 -3.22 -3.38 -4.69
C ILE A 91 -3.26 -3.06 -3.19
N GLY A 92 -4.00 -3.85 -2.43
CA GLY A 92 -4.19 -3.73 -0.99
C GLY A 92 -5.68 -3.67 -0.66
N SER A 93 -6.14 -4.61 0.17
CA SER A 93 -7.56 -4.76 0.53
C SER A 93 -8.18 -3.53 1.23
N SER A 94 -7.37 -2.58 1.71
CA SER A 94 -7.80 -1.32 2.30
C SER A 94 -7.93 -0.17 1.27
N ARG A 95 -7.44 -0.36 0.05
CA ARG A 95 -7.37 0.67 -1.00
C ARG A 95 -8.10 0.29 -2.28
N ALA A 96 -8.40 -0.98 -2.48
CA ALA A 96 -9.13 -1.46 -3.63
C ALA A 96 -10.35 -2.28 -3.19
N PHE A 97 -11.52 -1.91 -3.68
CA PHE A 97 -12.79 -2.57 -3.39
C PHE A 97 -13.45 -3.03 -4.68
N VAL A 98 -14.15 -4.17 -4.64
CA VAL A 98 -14.86 -4.73 -5.79
C VAL A 98 -16.34 -4.78 -5.48
N GLN A 99 -17.12 -4.14 -6.34
CA GLN A 99 -18.58 -4.14 -6.28
C GLN A 99 -19.13 -4.72 -7.59
N THR A 100 -20.07 -5.65 -7.47
CA THR A 100 -20.77 -6.21 -8.63
C THR A 100 -21.88 -5.27 -9.07
N ILE A 101 -22.03 -5.09 -10.39
CA ILE A 101 -23.10 -4.28 -10.99
C ILE A 101 -23.98 -5.14 -11.92
N ALA A 102 -25.25 -4.76 -12.03
CA ALA A 102 -26.18 -5.33 -13.00
C ALA A 102 -25.79 -4.97 -14.44
N GLU A 103 -26.23 -5.80 -15.40
CA GLU A 103 -25.86 -5.65 -16.82
C GLU A 103 -26.29 -4.33 -17.46
N ASP A 104 -27.40 -3.74 -17.01
CA ASP A 104 -27.92 -2.47 -17.51
C ASP A 104 -27.34 -1.26 -16.78
N SER A 105 -26.42 -1.47 -15.82
CA SER A 105 -25.86 -0.45 -14.95
C SER A 105 -26.91 0.41 -14.22
N ALA A 106 -28.17 -0.04 -14.12
CA ALA A 106 -29.25 0.72 -13.49
C ALA A 106 -28.97 1.01 -12.01
N ASP A 107 -28.14 0.15 -11.39
CA ASP A 107 -27.77 0.22 -9.98
C ASP A 107 -26.50 1.06 -9.72
N ILE A 108 -25.97 1.81 -10.68
CA ILE A 108 -24.69 2.53 -10.50
C ILE A 108 -24.69 3.48 -9.29
N VAL A 109 -25.82 4.14 -9.01
CA VAL A 109 -25.96 5.06 -7.87
C VAL A 109 -25.89 4.30 -6.54
N SER A 110 -26.54 3.14 -6.45
CA SER A 110 -26.49 2.31 -5.24
C SER A 110 -25.11 1.71 -5.04
N VAL A 111 -24.43 1.33 -6.14
CA VAL A 111 -23.05 0.83 -6.13
C VAL A 111 -22.07 1.88 -5.64
N ILE A 112 -22.15 3.13 -6.13
CA ILE A 112 -21.31 4.23 -5.64
C ILE A 112 -21.53 4.43 -4.14
N ARG A 113 -22.80 4.43 -3.70
CA ARG A 113 -23.14 4.58 -2.27
C ARG A 113 -22.58 3.44 -1.43
N MET A 114 -22.77 2.19 -1.85
CA MET A 114 -22.25 1.01 -1.14
C MET A 114 -20.73 1.03 -1.07
N ALA A 115 -20.07 1.43 -2.15
CA ALA A 115 -18.62 1.51 -2.17
C ALA A 115 -18.10 2.65 -1.27
N TYR A 116 -18.76 3.81 -1.27
CA TYR A 116 -18.44 4.89 -0.33
C TYR A 116 -18.65 4.45 1.13
N GLU A 117 -19.76 3.78 1.43
CA GLU A 117 -20.03 3.22 2.76
C GLU A 117 -18.99 2.16 3.13
N SER A 118 -18.56 1.30 2.20
CA SER A 118 -17.52 0.30 2.46
C SER A 118 -16.16 0.93 2.78
N VAL A 119 -15.82 2.04 2.13
CA VAL A 119 -14.56 2.77 2.35
C VAL A 119 -14.59 3.54 3.67
N THR A 120 -15.73 4.13 4.02
CA THR A 120 -15.82 5.03 5.18
C THR A 120 -16.14 4.32 6.49
N ARG A 121 -16.68 3.10 6.44
CA ARG A 121 -17.01 2.31 7.63
C ARG A 121 -15.84 1.48 8.17
N ASP A 122 -14.85 1.19 7.34
CA ASP A 122 -13.70 0.39 7.74
C ASP A 122 -12.47 1.30 7.87
N ILE A 123 -12.01 1.52 9.10
CA ILE A 123 -10.82 2.32 9.39
C ILE A 123 -9.63 1.36 9.49
N VAL A 124 -8.79 1.34 8.46
CA VAL A 124 -7.63 0.42 8.38
C VAL A 124 -6.34 1.21 8.41
N VAL A 125 -5.33 0.68 9.12
CA VAL A 125 -3.96 1.19 9.08
C VAL A 125 -3.18 0.36 8.06
N ASP A 126 -2.63 1.02 7.05
CA ASP A 126 -1.91 0.37 5.95
C ASP A 126 -0.51 -0.10 6.39
N SER A 127 0.02 -1.09 5.68
CA SER A 127 1.36 -1.63 5.96
C SER A 127 2.45 -0.63 5.56
N VAL A 128 3.49 -0.53 6.39
CA VAL A 128 4.69 0.28 6.10
C VAL A 128 5.89 -0.66 6.06
N SER A 129 6.66 -0.62 4.97
CA SER A 129 7.83 -1.50 4.81
C SER A 129 8.83 -1.37 5.97
N GLY A 130 9.21 -2.51 6.54
CA GLY A 130 10.16 -2.61 7.65
C GLY A 130 9.56 -2.31 9.03
N LEU A 131 8.24 -2.08 9.11
CA LEU A 131 7.50 -1.90 10.36
C LEU A 131 6.40 -2.96 10.50
N THR A 132 6.34 -3.58 11.66
CA THR A 132 5.19 -4.36 12.11
C THR A 132 4.25 -3.46 12.91
N ILE A 133 3.00 -3.38 12.48
CA ILE A 133 1.97 -2.54 13.09
C ILE A 133 0.93 -3.41 13.79
N GLY A 134 0.70 -3.17 15.07
CA GLY A 134 -0.34 -3.83 15.87
C GLY A 134 -1.42 -2.85 16.28
N ILE A 135 -2.69 -3.27 16.20
CA ILE A 135 -3.85 -2.46 16.59
C ILE A 135 -4.52 -3.11 17.80
N ALA A 136 -4.77 -2.31 18.83
CA ALA A 136 -5.55 -2.72 20.00
C ALA A 136 -6.78 -1.80 20.17
N PRO A 137 -8.01 -2.33 20.09
CA PRO A 137 -9.22 -1.52 20.14
C PRO A 137 -9.42 -0.91 21.54
N VAL A 138 -9.97 0.30 21.60
CA VAL A 138 -10.29 1.00 22.87
C VAL A 138 -11.77 1.42 22.91
N LEU A 139 -12.26 2.14 21.90
CA LEU A 139 -13.63 2.65 21.82
C LEU A 139 -14.18 2.48 20.40
N ASN A 140 -15.41 1.98 20.29
CA ASN A 140 -16.16 1.86 19.03
C ASN A 140 -15.36 1.19 17.89
N CYS A 141 -14.47 0.25 18.24
CA CYS A 141 -13.61 -0.44 17.30
C CYS A 141 -13.82 -1.94 17.40
N ASN A 142 -14.50 -2.52 16.42
CA ASN A 142 -14.52 -3.96 16.21
C ASN A 142 -13.37 -4.33 15.27
N LEU A 143 -12.42 -5.14 15.71
CA LEU A 143 -11.26 -5.47 14.88
C LEU A 143 -11.68 -6.10 13.55
N THR A 144 -11.04 -5.67 12.46
CA THR A 144 -11.12 -6.33 11.15
C THR A 144 -10.58 -7.76 11.24
N SER A 145 -10.94 -8.63 10.28
CA SER A 145 -10.50 -10.03 10.27
C SER A 145 -8.99 -10.20 10.18
N ASP A 146 -8.29 -9.23 9.59
CA ASP A 146 -6.83 -9.17 9.52
C ASP A 146 -6.20 -8.42 10.70
N GLY A 147 -7.00 -7.90 11.63
CA GLY A 147 -6.55 -7.21 12.84
C GLY A 147 -5.86 -5.87 12.59
N ARG A 148 -5.96 -5.30 11.38
CA ARG A 148 -5.28 -4.06 10.97
C ARG A 148 -6.11 -2.80 11.15
N GLY A 149 -7.33 -2.91 11.69
CA GLY A 149 -8.23 -1.79 11.78
C GLY A 149 -9.52 -2.07 12.53
N CYS A 150 -10.47 -1.15 12.38
CA CYS A 150 -11.81 -1.21 12.94
C CYS A 150 -12.83 -1.34 11.80
N ALA A 151 -13.67 -2.37 11.86
CA ALA A 151 -14.72 -2.62 10.89
C ALA A 151 -16.08 -2.09 11.35
N ASN A 152 -16.96 -1.78 10.39
CA ASN A 152 -18.36 -1.40 10.62
C ASN A 152 -18.56 -0.19 11.55
N VAL A 153 -17.66 0.79 11.48
CA VAL A 153 -17.77 2.07 12.19
C VAL A 153 -18.96 2.86 11.63
N ALA A 154 -19.84 3.35 12.48
CA ALA A 154 -20.94 4.20 12.00
C ALA A 154 -20.42 5.58 11.59
N ILE A 155 -21.10 6.19 10.62
CA ILE A 155 -20.78 7.57 10.21
C ILE A 155 -20.98 8.48 11.44
N GLU A 156 -20.04 9.41 11.65
CA GLU A 156 -19.96 10.32 12.82
C GLU A 156 -19.53 9.69 14.16
N ASP A 157 -19.26 8.37 14.22
CA ASP A 157 -18.73 7.77 15.44
C ASP A 157 -17.27 8.14 15.68
N LEU A 158 -16.95 8.46 16.94
CA LEU A 158 -15.57 8.56 17.39
C LEU A 158 -15.02 7.16 17.66
N VAL A 159 -13.92 6.81 16.98
CA VAL A 159 -13.20 5.56 17.16
C VAL A 159 -11.86 5.81 17.83
N ILE A 160 -11.51 4.98 18.82
CA ILE A 160 -10.22 5.04 19.51
C ILE A 160 -9.60 3.65 19.50
N PHE A 161 -8.35 3.56 19.10
CA PHE A 161 -7.51 2.36 19.18
C PHE A 161 -6.07 2.76 19.44
N ASN A 162 -5.31 1.87 20.10
CA ASN A 162 -3.89 2.03 20.31
C ASN A 162 -3.13 1.39 19.14
N VAL A 163 -2.13 2.10 18.64
CA VAL A 163 -1.21 1.62 17.61
C VAL A 163 0.12 1.26 18.26
N THR A 164 0.56 0.03 18.05
CA THR A 164 1.91 -0.43 18.42
C THR A 164 2.73 -0.50 17.15
N VAL A 165 3.87 0.21 17.10
CA VAL A 165 4.78 0.20 15.97
C VAL A 165 6.07 -0.49 16.40
N THR A 166 6.44 -1.56 15.71
CA THR A 166 7.65 -2.33 15.95
C THR A 166 8.53 -2.26 14.71
N MET A 167 9.80 -1.86 14.86
CA MET A 167 10.76 -1.91 13.76
C MET A 167 11.26 -3.35 13.59
N ASP A 168 11.17 -3.89 12.37
CA ASP A 168 11.58 -5.26 12.09
C ASP A 168 13.12 -5.42 12.15
N GLN A 169 13.82 -4.34 11.81
CA GLN A 169 15.27 -4.26 11.85
C GLN A 169 15.71 -2.92 12.41
N CYS A 170 16.92 -2.89 12.96
CA CYS A 170 17.56 -1.65 13.32
C CYS A 170 17.79 -0.77 12.08
N LEU A 171 17.26 0.44 12.09
CA LEU A 171 17.55 1.45 11.07
C LEU A 171 18.93 2.08 11.35
N LYS A 172 19.68 2.38 10.30
CA LYS A 172 21.01 3.03 10.43
C LYS A 172 20.91 4.48 10.90
N ASP A 173 19.90 5.19 10.40
CA ASP A 173 19.71 6.62 10.61
C ASP A 173 18.29 6.89 11.10
N MET A 174 18.09 8.07 11.68
CA MET A 174 16.76 8.59 11.96
C MET A 174 15.98 8.73 10.65
N GLN A 175 14.75 8.23 10.63
CA GLN A 175 13.89 8.26 9.45
C GLN A 175 12.50 8.71 9.81
N THR A 176 11.93 9.56 8.95
CA THR A 176 10.51 9.90 8.98
C THR A 176 9.77 8.99 8.02
N ARG A 177 8.68 8.39 8.49
CA ARG A 177 7.78 7.54 7.70
C ARG A 177 6.34 8.02 7.84
N LEU A 178 5.54 7.83 6.81
CA LEU A 178 4.10 8.07 6.88
C LEU A 178 3.41 6.74 7.17
N LEU A 179 2.53 6.74 8.16
CA LEU A 179 1.61 5.66 8.46
C LEU A 179 0.27 5.99 7.79
N PRO A 180 -0.09 5.30 6.70
CA PRO A 180 -1.30 5.63 5.96
C PRO A 180 -2.55 5.09 6.63
N LEU A 181 -3.58 5.92 6.70
CA LEU A 181 -4.94 5.55 7.05
C LEU A 181 -5.80 5.90 5.83
N PRO A 182 -6.00 4.96 4.88
CA PRO A 182 -6.68 5.25 3.62
C PRO A 182 -8.02 5.97 3.85
N GLY A 183 -8.19 7.13 3.22
CA GLY A 183 -9.41 7.95 3.34
C GLY A 183 -9.46 8.87 4.57
N PHE A 184 -8.52 8.72 5.51
CA PHE A 184 -8.37 9.55 6.71
C PHE A 184 -7.02 10.29 6.78
N GLY A 185 -6.16 10.13 5.76
CA GLY A 185 -4.86 10.77 5.65
C GLY A 185 -3.72 9.94 6.22
N ASN A 186 -2.67 10.61 6.71
CA ASN A 186 -1.45 9.95 7.17
C ASN A 186 -1.03 10.48 8.55
N VAL A 187 -0.43 9.59 9.36
CA VAL A 187 0.26 9.97 10.60
C VAL A 187 1.76 9.95 10.36
N GLU A 188 2.45 11.04 10.66
CA GLU A 188 3.90 11.12 10.54
C GLU A 188 4.57 10.44 11.75
N LEU A 189 5.44 9.46 11.46
CA LEU A 189 6.22 8.72 12.43
C LEU A 189 7.70 9.10 12.32
N THR A 190 8.26 9.65 13.40
CA THR A 190 9.70 9.88 13.52
C THR A 190 10.34 8.72 14.26
N LEU A 191 11.08 7.89 13.52
CA LEU A 191 11.74 6.71 14.06
C LEU A 191 13.18 7.05 14.43
N VAL A 192 13.49 6.97 15.72
CA VAL A 192 14.83 7.16 16.27
C VAL A 192 15.35 5.80 16.75
N PRO A 193 16.14 5.07 15.93
CA PRO A 193 16.64 3.76 16.30
C PRO A 193 17.71 3.89 17.40
N ILE A 194 17.56 3.10 18.47
CA ILE A 194 18.58 2.96 19.52
C ILE A 194 19.13 1.55 19.43
N CYS A 195 20.16 1.38 18.61
CA CYS A 195 20.74 0.06 18.34
C CYS A 195 22.17 -0.08 18.83
N GLU A 196 22.83 1.04 19.08
CA GLU A 196 24.18 1.06 19.63
C GLU A 196 24.13 1.26 21.13
N CYS A 197 25.08 0.63 21.81
CA CYS A 197 25.32 0.86 23.23
C CYS A 197 26.11 2.16 23.41
N ASN A 198 25.88 2.87 24.51
CA ASN A 198 26.64 4.08 24.84
C ASN A 198 28.16 3.87 24.94
N CYS A 199 28.61 2.63 25.18
CA CYS A 199 30.03 2.28 25.23
C CYS A 199 30.65 1.98 23.86
N SER A 200 29.86 1.82 22.81
CA SER A 200 30.34 1.51 21.46
C SER A 200 31.22 2.62 20.89
N SER A 201 30.96 3.87 21.28
CA SER A 201 31.79 5.03 20.93
C SER A 201 33.04 5.18 21.79
N GLN A 202 33.14 4.43 22.90
CA GLN A 202 34.29 4.47 23.82
C GLN A 202 35.34 3.43 23.41
N ILE A 203 35.95 3.64 22.25
CA ILE A 203 36.96 2.75 21.70
C ILE A 203 38.32 3.17 22.24
N THR A 204 38.98 2.27 22.98
CA THR A 204 40.37 2.49 23.42
C THR A 204 41.30 1.57 22.64
N ALA A 205 41.92 2.12 21.59
CA ALA A 205 42.84 1.36 20.74
C ALA A 205 44.11 0.92 21.49
N ASN A 206 44.69 -0.20 21.07
CA ASN A 206 45.93 -0.77 21.62
C ASN A 206 45.91 -0.92 23.14
N HIS A 207 44.76 -1.33 23.69
CA HIS A 207 44.61 -1.43 25.13
C HIS A 207 45.48 -2.54 25.70
N THR A 208 46.07 -2.33 26.87
CA THR A 208 46.98 -3.30 27.51
C THR A 208 46.28 -4.62 27.85
N SER A 209 45.01 -4.54 28.26
CA SER A 209 44.15 -5.72 28.47
C SER A 209 43.86 -6.51 27.18
N CYS A 210 44.16 -5.93 26.01
CA CYS A 210 43.96 -6.52 24.68
C CYS A 210 45.30 -6.80 23.99
N ASN A 211 46.33 -7.20 24.75
CA ASN A 211 47.69 -7.51 24.27
C ASN A 211 48.39 -6.36 23.51
N GLY A 212 47.90 -5.11 23.65
CA GLY A 212 48.47 -3.94 22.99
C GLY A 212 48.26 -3.89 21.46
N THR A 213 47.51 -4.83 20.90
CA THR A 213 47.21 -4.92 19.46
C THR A 213 45.71 -4.84 19.15
N GLY A 214 44.84 -5.10 20.14
CA GLY A 214 43.39 -4.95 20.01
C GLY A 214 42.86 -3.65 20.61
N SER A 215 41.61 -3.31 20.24
CA SER A 215 40.86 -2.20 20.80
C SER A 215 39.93 -2.68 21.91
N LEU A 216 39.86 -1.98 23.05
CA LEU A 216 38.86 -2.25 24.07
C LEU A 216 37.58 -1.50 23.73
N VAL A 217 36.48 -2.23 23.53
CA VAL A 217 35.14 -1.70 23.24
C VAL A 217 34.13 -2.36 24.17
N CYS A 218 33.37 -1.57 24.93
CA CYS A 218 32.39 -2.09 25.91
C CYS A 218 32.94 -3.15 26.90
N GLY A 219 34.23 -3.04 27.26
CA GLY A 219 34.88 -4.00 28.17
C GLY A 219 35.32 -5.31 27.52
N ILE A 220 35.17 -5.45 26.20
CA ILE A 220 35.61 -6.60 25.41
C ILE A 220 36.69 -6.16 24.43
N CYS A 221 37.67 -7.02 24.17
CA CYS A 221 38.72 -6.75 23.20
C CYS A 221 38.24 -7.08 21.78
N ASP A 222 38.20 -6.08 20.91
CA ASP A 222 38.01 -6.17 19.48
C ASP A 222 39.38 -6.25 18.78
N CYS A 223 39.68 -7.39 18.18
CA CYS A 223 40.96 -7.67 17.56
C CYS A 223 40.89 -7.39 16.06
N SER A 224 41.75 -6.50 15.56
CA SER A 224 41.95 -6.33 14.12
C SER A 224 42.65 -7.56 13.55
N GLY A 225 41.95 -8.32 12.71
CA GLY A 225 42.49 -9.45 11.94
C GLY A 225 43.37 -9.01 10.78
#